data_AF-A0A6A6EBT6-F1
#
_entry.id   AF-A0A6A6EBT6-F1
#
_cell.length_a   1.000
_cell.length_b   1.000
_cell.length_c   1.000
_cell.angle_alpha   90.00
_cell.angle_beta   90.00
_cell.angle_gamma   90.00
#
_symmetry.space_group_name_H-M   'P 1'
#
loop_
_entity.id
_entity.type
_entity.pdbx_description
1 polymer ?
#
loop_
_entity_poly.entity_id
_entity_poly.type
_entity_poly.pdbx_seq_one_letter_code
_entity_poly.pdbx_strand_id
1 'polypeptide(L)'
;MCSLSIALMMLQFQKILVLNLPFRTDRRDAMTLAAATSNIQLEFVDGVTGDSIRQSAYPPPEENIKLPVGIRGSWRTHMNALQRVVEQNLTTALIFEDDVDWDVRVRANLQRFALASRFLTENKEILSSSPKYSLENRPNPETPETAFHILSENGITEKLPSMPLSSVYQKPHRYPQPHQNEPSSPYGDPTEWDVLWIGHCGAGFPRYSTTSRKTDVTTSNVLLTLHNDKTVPIGKYLKAHPFQGDTDPLASAYPSHTRIYHRGSGGVLCTVGYAVSQRGARRLLHQFGIKGWNGIFDSELGRWCAAEDEKTKVANGSKTAKTQAPILRRRPQKPRERVCLTSQPPIFAHHHPMDGESDIGGLGGGYATKYETKYLRYSVRMNLEKIVREDKELVDQWPDE
;
A
#
# COMPACT_ATOMS: atom_id res chain seq x y z
N MET A 1 0.49 17.63 -29.12
CA MET A 1 1.49 16.57 -28.89
C MET A 1 1.85 16.33 -27.42
N CYS A 2 1.32 17.08 -26.44
CA CYS A 2 1.69 16.94 -25.01
C CYS A 2 0.86 15.88 -24.22
N SER A 3 -0.27 15.38 -24.74
CA SER A 3 -1.11 14.42 -24.00
C SER A 3 -0.66 12.95 -24.07
N LEU A 4 0.08 12.54 -25.11
CA LEU A 4 0.50 11.14 -25.25
C LEU A 4 1.66 10.79 -24.30
N SER A 5 2.60 11.71 -24.07
CA SER A 5 3.75 11.47 -23.16
C SER A 5 3.37 11.40 -21.69
N ILE A 6 2.36 12.17 -21.24
CA ILE A 6 1.90 12.14 -19.84
C ILE A 6 1.19 10.81 -19.52
N ALA A 7 0.44 10.25 -20.49
CA ALA A 7 -0.24 8.97 -20.32
C ALA A 7 0.73 7.77 -20.23
N LEU A 8 1.90 7.84 -20.88
CA LEU A 8 2.96 6.83 -20.75
C LEU A 8 3.76 6.96 -19.43
N MET A 9 3.81 8.14 -18.81
CA MET A 9 4.61 8.37 -17.60
C MET A 9 3.99 7.82 -16.31
N MET A 10 2.71 7.44 -16.30
CA MET A 10 1.95 7.27 -15.04
C MET A 10 1.80 5.82 -14.55
N LEU A 11 2.37 4.84 -15.26
CA LEU A 11 2.62 3.46 -14.78
C LEU A 11 4.08 3.24 -14.35
N GLN A 12 4.91 4.30 -14.31
CA GLN A 12 6.37 4.21 -14.19
C GLN A 12 6.86 3.84 -12.78
N PHE A 13 6.52 2.65 -12.31
CA PHE A 13 7.46 1.91 -11.46
C PHE A 13 8.59 1.41 -12.35
N GLN A 14 9.83 1.43 -11.87
CA GLN A 14 10.93 0.91 -12.70
C GLN A 14 10.76 -0.57 -13.03
N LYS A 15 10.17 -1.33 -12.09
CA LYS A 15 9.74 -2.71 -12.30
C LYS A 15 8.39 -2.98 -11.64
N ILE A 16 7.66 -3.91 -12.24
CA ILE A 16 6.45 -4.51 -11.64
C ILE A 16 6.78 -5.99 -11.46
N LEU A 17 6.94 -6.40 -10.21
CA LEU A 17 7.32 -7.74 -9.79
C LEU A 17 6.06 -8.52 -9.39
N VAL A 18 5.96 -9.78 -9.81
CA VAL A 18 4.89 -10.69 -9.38
C VAL A 18 5.48 -11.85 -8.63
N LEU A 19 5.00 -12.06 -7.40
CA LEU A 19 5.35 -13.18 -6.54
C LEU A 19 4.49 -14.37 -6.97
N ASN A 20 5.12 -15.40 -7.54
CA ASN A 20 4.42 -16.56 -8.06
C ASN A 20 5.23 -17.82 -7.74
N LEU A 21 4.58 -18.82 -7.14
CA LEU A 21 5.23 -20.12 -6.94
C LEU A 21 5.50 -20.76 -8.31
N PRO A 22 6.72 -21.26 -8.58
CA PRO A 22 7.08 -21.76 -9.91
C PRO A 22 6.16 -22.84 -10.48
N PHE A 23 5.51 -23.63 -9.60
CA PHE A 23 4.57 -24.67 -10.00
C PHE A 23 3.14 -24.17 -10.24
N ARG A 24 2.81 -22.92 -9.85
CA ARG A 24 1.50 -22.28 -10.08
C ARG A 24 1.44 -21.65 -11.48
N THR A 25 1.64 -22.49 -12.50
CA THR A 25 1.64 -22.07 -13.90
C THR A 25 0.25 -21.56 -14.32
N ASP A 26 -0.81 -22.09 -13.72
CA ASP A 26 -2.19 -21.63 -13.88
C ASP A 26 -2.35 -20.13 -13.55
N ARG A 27 -1.82 -19.69 -12.40
CA ARG A 27 -1.85 -18.28 -11.98
C ARG A 27 -0.93 -17.42 -12.86
N ARG A 28 0.24 -17.96 -13.23
CA ARG A 28 1.20 -17.29 -14.10
C ARG A 28 0.62 -16.99 -15.50
N ASP A 29 -0.08 -17.96 -16.09
CA ASP A 29 -0.73 -17.80 -17.40
C ASP A 29 -1.84 -16.75 -17.33
N ALA A 30 -2.70 -16.82 -16.30
CA ALA A 30 -3.76 -15.85 -16.07
C ALA A 30 -3.20 -14.43 -15.87
N MET A 31 -2.15 -14.28 -15.07
CA MET A 31 -1.49 -12.99 -14.82
C MET A 31 -0.82 -12.41 -16.07
N THR A 32 -0.15 -13.26 -16.85
CA THR A 32 0.49 -12.86 -18.11
C THR A 32 -0.55 -12.32 -19.09
N LEU A 33 -1.67 -13.02 -19.24
CA LEU A 33 -2.75 -12.59 -20.13
C LEU A 33 -3.43 -11.32 -19.62
N ALA A 34 -3.79 -11.24 -18.34
CA ALA A 34 -4.41 -10.05 -17.74
C ALA A 34 -3.51 -8.80 -17.88
N ALA A 35 -2.20 -8.95 -17.68
CA ALA A 35 -1.26 -7.85 -17.85
C ALA A 35 -1.15 -7.39 -19.31
N ALA A 36 -1.17 -8.33 -20.26
CA ALA A 36 -1.14 -8.03 -21.68
C ALA A 36 -2.36 -7.19 -22.11
N THR A 37 -3.57 -7.52 -21.65
CA THR A 37 -4.78 -6.75 -21.98
C THR A 37 -4.74 -5.32 -21.44
N SER A 38 -3.96 -5.09 -20.39
CA SER A 38 -3.80 -3.78 -19.75
C SER A 38 -2.51 -3.06 -20.17
N ASN A 39 -1.71 -3.66 -21.06
CA ASN A 39 -0.39 -3.21 -21.47
C ASN A 39 0.52 -2.90 -20.27
N ILE A 40 0.60 -3.86 -19.34
CA ILE A 40 1.45 -3.87 -18.15
C ILE A 40 2.55 -4.89 -18.37
N GLN A 41 3.81 -4.49 -18.18
CA GLN A 41 4.95 -5.41 -18.25
C GLN A 41 5.25 -5.96 -16.85
N LEU A 42 5.27 -7.29 -16.73
CA LEU A 42 5.54 -7.99 -15.47
C LEU A 42 6.91 -8.69 -15.51
N GLU A 43 7.56 -8.78 -14.36
CA GLU A 43 8.71 -9.65 -14.10
C GLU A 43 8.35 -10.58 -12.92
N PHE A 44 8.54 -11.88 -13.09
CA PHE A 44 8.22 -12.84 -12.05
C PHE A 44 9.39 -13.02 -11.07
N VAL A 45 9.06 -13.08 -9.78
CA VAL A 45 9.96 -13.51 -8.71
C VAL A 45 9.47 -14.84 -8.21
N ASP A 46 10.34 -15.85 -8.28
CA ASP A 46 10.00 -17.20 -7.85
C ASP A 46 9.62 -17.22 -6.37
N GLY A 47 8.41 -17.68 -6.11
CA GLY A 47 7.89 -17.95 -4.78
C GLY A 47 8.68 -19.04 -4.08
N VAL A 48 8.79 -18.92 -2.76
CA VAL A 48 9.51 -19.85 -1.91
C VAL A 48 8.50 -20.64 -1.09
N THR A 49 8.57 -21.97 -1.16
CA THR A 49 7.79 -22.83 -0.26
C THR A 49 8.44 -22.84 1.12
N GLY A 50 7.65 -22.76 2.18
CA GLY A 50 8.22 -22.61 3.53
C GLY A 50 8.99 -23.81 4.03
N ASP A 51 8.79 -25.00 3.47
CA ASP A 51 9.53 -26.23 3.75
C ASP A 51 10.94 -26.23 3.12
N SER A 52 11.17 -25.45 2.06
CA SER A 52 12.48 -25.32 1.42
C SER A 52 13.48 -24.45 2.20
N ILE A 53 13.02 -23.71 3.21
CA ILE A 53 13.82 -22.75 3.97
C ILE A 53 14.63 -23.48 5.06
N ARG A 54 15.96 -23.34 5.03
CA ARG A 54 16.85 -23.89 6.05
C ARG A 54 16.73 -23.13 7.37
N GLN A 55 16.85 -23.83 8.50
CA GLN A 55 16.78 -23.23 9.84
C GLN A 55 17.74 -22.07 10.04
N SER A 56 18.96 -22.13 9.49
CA SER A 56 19.96 -21.06 9.59
C SER A 56 19.61 -19.78 8.82
N ALA A 57 18.53 -19.78 8.03
CA ALA A 57 18.10 -18.63 7.23
C ALA A 57 17.07 -17.74 7.94
N TYR A 58 16.51 -18.18 9.07
CA TYR A 58 15.51 -17.39 9.78
C TYR A 58 16.15 -16.24 10.58
N PRO A 59 15.62 -15.01 10.46
CA PRO A 59 15.98 -13.94 11.38
C PRO A 59 15.34 -14.21 12.76
N PRO A 60 15.74 -13.46 13.80
CA PRO A 60 15.07 -13.53 15.09
C PRO A 60 13.55 -13.27 15.01
N PRO A 61 12.77 -13.81 15.94
CA PRO A 61 13.21 -14.70 17.01
C PRO A 61 13.26 -16.17 16.54
N GLU A 62 13.88 -17.07 17.31
CA GLU A 62 14.11 -18.47 16.89
C GLU A 62 12.80 -19.24 16.62
N GLU A 63 11.70 -18.82 17.26
CA GLU A 63 10.38 -19.41 17.15
C GLU A 63 9.80 -19.29 15.74
N ASN A 64 10.37 -18.45 14.87
CA ASN A 64 9.97 -18.33 13.47
C ASN A 64 9.97 -19.66 12.72
N ILE A 65 10.82 -20.60 13.12
CA ILE A 65 10.84 -21.94 12.55
C ILE A 65 9.51 -22.69 12.77
N LYS A 66 8.75 -22.34 13.81
CA LYS A 66 7.48 -22.99 14.17
C LYS A 66 6.28 -22.34 13.48
N LEU A 67 6.48 -21.22 12.78
CA LEU A 67 5.39 -20.60 12.02
C LEU A 67 4.91 -21.55 10.91
N PRO A 68 3.60 -21.54 10.58
CA PRO A 68 3.05 -22.28 9.46
C PRO A 68 3.88 -22.14 8.19
N VAL A 69 4.00 -23.22 7.41
CA VAL A 69 4.85 -23.27 6.21
C VAL A 69 4.51 -22.15 5.22
N GLY A 70 3.23 -21.87 5.02
CA GLY A 70 2.79 -20.80 4.14
C GLY A 70 3.24 -19.41 4.60
N ILE A 71 3.19 -19.12 5.91
CA ILE A 71 3.67 -17.86 6.51
C ILE A 71 5.18 -17.68 6.28
N ARG A 72 5.96 -18.75 6.47
CA ARG A 72 7.41 -18.72 6.23
C ARG A 72 7.74 -18.52 4.75
N GLY A 73 7.00 -19.19 3.86
CA GLY A 73 7.14 -19.06 2.41
C GLY A 73 6.79 -17.66 1.90
N SER A 74 5.66 -17.11 2.34
CA SER A 74 5.24 -15.73 2.06
C SER A 74 6.32 -14.74 2.46
N TRP A 75 6.75 -14.74 3.72
CA TRP A 75 7.83 -13.85 4.19
C TRP A 75 9.05 -13.93 3.28
N ARG A 76 9.58 -15.14 3.05
CA ARG A 76 10.81 -15.30 2.26
C ARG A 76 10.65 -14.81 0.83
N THR A 77 9.49 -15.02 0.24
CA THR A 77 9.15 -14.56 -1.12
C THR A 77 9.17 -13.04 -1.20
N HIS A 78 8.51 -12.34 -0.27
CA HIS A 78 8.57 -10.87 -0.21
C HIS A 78 9.99 -10.36 0.04
N MET A 79 10.74 -11.01 0.94
CA MET A 79 12.14 -10.63 1.19
C MET A 79 13.03 -10.77 -0.06
N ASN A 80 12.78 -11.77 -0.92
CA ASN A 80 13.50 -11.92 -2.20
C ASN A 80 13.17 -10.78 -3.18
N ALA A 81 11.91 -10.36 -3.26
CA ALA A 81 11.53 -9.21 -4.07
C ALA A 81 12.15 -7.90 -3.55
N LEU A 82 12.21 -7.71 -2.23
CA LEU A 82 12.90 -6.56 -1.62
C LEU A 82 14.42 -6.60 -1.89
N GLN A 83 15.05 -7.78 -1.83
CA GLN A 83 16.46 -7.96 -2.21
C GLN A 83 16.69 -7.56 -3.66
N ARG A 84 15.82 -7.99 -4.58
CA ARG A 84 15.88 -7.62 -6.01
C ARG A 84 15.87 -6.10 -6.21
N VAL A 85 15.04 -5.37 -5.46
CA VAL A 85 15.02 -3.88 -5.50
C VAL A 85 16.36 -3.29 -5.09
N VAL A 86 16.98 -3.80 -4.03
CA VAL A 86 18.27 -3.30 -3.53
C VAL A 86 19.43 -3.71 -4.42
N GLU A 87 19.52 -4.97 -4.82
CA GLU A 87 20.60 -5.53 -5.63
C GLU A 87 20.66 -4.91 -7.02
N GLN A 88 19.51 -4.66 -7.65
CA GLN A 88 19.44 -3.99 -8.95
C GLN A 88 19.42 -2.46 -8.84
N ASN A 89 19.55 -1.92 -7.62
CA ASN A 89 19.53 -0.48 -7.37
C ASN A 89 18.29 0.22 -7.97
N LEU A 90 17.13 -0.43 -7.92
CA LEU A 90 15.88 0.12 -8.45
C LEU A 90 15.43 1.29 -7.57
N THR A 91 14.97 2.39 -8.17
CA THR A 91 14.40 3.51 -7.42
C THR A 91 13.04 3.17 -6.85
N THR A 92 12.21 2.45 -7.61
CA THR A 92 10.87 2.02 -7.23
C THR A 92 10.54 0.67 -7.86
N ALA A 93 9.79 -0.16 -7.14
CA ALA A 93 9.16 -1.35 -7.72
C ALA A 93 7.74 -1.53 -7.16
N LEU A 94 6.80 -1.91 -8.01
CA LEU A 94 5.49 -2.41 -7.59
C LEU A 94 5.56 -3.93 -7.46
N ILE A 95 5.11 -4.46 -6.33
CA ILE A 95 5.13 -5.89 -6.02
C ILE A 95 3.67 -6.36 -5.93
N PHE A 96 3.35 -7.42 -6.67
CA PHE A 96 2.06 -8.08 -6.66
C PHE A 96 2.16 -9.52 -6.17
N GLU A 97 1.12 -9.99 -5.50
CA GLU A 97 0.84 -11.42 -5.37
C GLU A 97 0.17 -11.94 -6.67
N ASP A 98 0.27 -13.23 -6.97
CA ASP A 98 -0.24 -13.81 -8.23
C ASP A 98 -1.76 -14.00 -8.30
N ASP A 99 -2.47 -13.71 -7.20
CA ASP A 99 -3.91 -13.57 -7.10
C ASP A 99 -4.38 -12.10 -7.08
N VAL A 100 -3.53 -11.15 -7.46
CA VAL A 100 -3.96 -9.76 -7.68
C VAL A 100 -4.87 -9.62 -8.91
N ASP A 101 -5.69 -8.57 -8.92
CA ASP A 101 -6.50 -8.13 -10.04
C ASP A 101 -6.74 -6.61 -9.99
N TRP A 102 -7.22 -6.03 -11.08
CA TRP A 102 -7.49 -4.60 -11.22
C TRP A 102 -8.67 -4.30 -12.13
N ASP A 103 -9.23 -3.10 -12.00
CA ASP A 103 -10.29 -2.61 -12.88
C ASP A 103 -9.68 -2.25 -14.24
N VAL A 104 -10.38 -2.48 -15.35
CA VAL A 104 -9.92 -2.09 -16.71
C VAL A 104 -9.49 -0.60 -16.80
N ARG A 105 -9.96 0.25 -15.89
CA ARG A 105 -9.60 1.67 -15.77
C ARG A 105 -8.39 1.93 -14.85
N VAL A 106 -7.57 0.92 -14.55
CA VAL A 106 -6.43 0.98 -13.60
C VAL A 106 -5.50 2.18 -13.84
N ARG A 107 -5.22 2.54 -15.10
CA ARG A 107 -4.38 3.70 -15.43
C ARG A 107 -4.95 4.98 -14.83
N ALA A 108 -6.23 5.26 -15.01
CA ALA A 108 -6.85 6.46 -14.47
C ALA A 108 -6.84 6.47 -12.93
N ASN A 109 -6.96 5.31 -12.29
CA ASN A 109 -6.86 5.18 -10.84
C ASN A 109 -5.46 5.47 -10.34
N LEU A 110 -4.42 4.94 -11.01
CA LEU A 110 -3.02 5.22 -10.68
C LEU A 110 -2.64 6.68 -10.93
N GLN A 111 -3.24 7.34 -11.92
CA GLN A 111 -3.05 8.78 -12.14
C GLN A 111 -3.55 9.60 -10.95
N ARG A 112 -4.74 9.30 -10.45
CA ARG A 112 -5.32 9.97 -9.27
C ARG A 112 -4.51 9.66 -8.01
N PHE A 113 -4.01 8.44 -7.88
CA PHE A 113 -3.12 8.08 -6.78
C PHE A 113 -1.78 8.82 -6.85
N ALA A 114 -1.16 8.94 -8.02
CA ALA A 114 0.10 9.68 -8.20
C ALA A 114 -0.04 11.15 -7.82
N LEU A 115 -1.20 11.73 -8.13
CA LEU A 115 -1.57 13.06 -7.68
C LEU A 115 -1.64 13.10 -6.12
N ALA A 116 -2.46 12.23 -5.52
CA ALA A 116 -2.58 12.19 -4.08
C ALA A 116 -1.24 11.95 -3.36
N SER A 117 -0.44 10.99 -3.84
CA SER A 117 0.79 10.57 -3.19
C SER A 117 1.82 11.70 -3.17
N ARG A 118 2.01 12.40 -4.30
CA ARG A 118 2.92 13.55 -4.36
C ARG A 118 2.62 14.60 -3.30
N PHE A 119 1.34 14.98 -3.19
CA PHE A 119 0.93 15.94 -2.17
C PHE A 119 1.21 15.42 -0.75
N LEU A 120 0.85 14.17 -0.49
CA LEU A 120 0.99 13.55 0.83
C LEU A 120 2.46 13.30 1.24
N THR A 121 3.38 13.18 0.29
CA THR A 121 4.82 12.99 0.59
C THR A 121 5.61 14.30 0.66
N GLU A 122 5.27 15.27 -0.19
CA GLU A 122 6.10 16.47 -0.37
C GLU A 122 5.63 17.65 0.49
N ASN A 123 4.36 17.69 0.91
CA ASN A 123 3.84 18.78 1.72
C ASN A 123 4.19 18.60 3.20
N LYS A 124 4.86 19.61 3.76
CA LYS A 124 5.30 19.66 5.16
C LYS A 124 4.60 20.79 5.96
N GLU A 125 3.64 21.49 5.35
CA GLU A 125 2.86 22.54 6.01
C GLU A 125 1.86 21.96 7.02
N ILE A 126 1.55 22.73 8.07
CA ILE A 126 0.38 22.48 8.92
C ILE A 126 -0.84 23.05 8.20
N LEU A 127 -1.58 22.17 7.53
CA LEU A 127 -2.71 22.49 6.66
C LEU A 127 -3.81 23.26 7.39
N SER A 128 -4.07 22.92 8.66
CA SER A 128 -5.08 23.62 9.48
C SER A 128 -4.74 25.08 9.80
N SER A 129 -3.47 25.47 9.70
CA SER A 129 -3.01 26.84 9.92
C SER A 129 -2.99 27.68 8.65
N SER A 130 -3.16 27.05 7.49
CA SER A 130 -2.99 27.67 6.19
C SER A 130 -4.36 28.04 5.60
N PRO A 131 -4.63 29.32 5.28
CA PRO A 131 -5.88 29.75 4.66
C PRO A 131 -6.06 29.19 3.23
N LYS A 132 -5.02 28.55 2.67
CA LYS A 132 -5.04 27.91 1.36
C LYS A 132 -5.93 26.66 1.34
N TYR A 133 -6.06 25.95 2.45
CA TYR A 133 -6.74 24.65 2.49
C TYR A 133 -8.07 24.77 3.24
N SER A 134 -9.16 24.44 2.55
CA SER A 134 -10.49 24.31 3.16
C SER A 134 -10.67 22.86 3.61
N LEU A 135 -10.70 22.64 4.92
CA LEU A 135 -10.81 21.31 5.54
C LEU A 135 -12.25 21.06 6.01
N GLU A 136 -12.81 19.93 5.62
CA GLU A 136 -14.07 19.41 6.18
C GLU A 136 -13.74 18.33 7.23
N ASN A 137 -14.36 18.42 8.41
CA ASN A 137 -14.20 17.39 9.45
C ASN A 137 -15.43 16.50 9.51
N ARG A 138 -15.23 15.19 9.43
CA ARG A 138 -16.28 14.18 9.61
C ARG A 138 -16.01 13.36 10.88
N PRO A 139 -17.03 12.84 11.57
CA PRO A 139 -16.80 11.89 12.65
C PRO A 139 -16.14 10.62 12.10
N ASN A 140 -15.17 10.07 12.82
CA ASN A 140 -14.61 8.76 12.49
C ASN A 140 -15.58 7.65 12.96
N PRO A 141 -16.11 6.79 12.07
CA PRO A 141 -16.99 5.71 12.47
C PRO A 141 -16.27 4.48 13.05
N GLU A 142 -14.93 4.42 12.99
CA GLU A 142 -14.17 3.32 13.57
C GLU A 142 -14.34 3.27 15.10
N THR A 143 -14.54 2.07 15.60
CA THR A 143 -14.51 1.71 17.02
C THR A 143 -13.34 0.76 17.27
N PRO A 144 -12.93 0.52 18.52
CA PRO A 144 -11.91 -0.49 18.80
C PRO A 144 -12.24 -1.84 18.15
N GLU A 145 -13.50 -2.24 18.10
CA GLU A 145 -13.96 -3.53 17.57
C GLU A 145 -13.97 -3.59 16.04
N THR A 146 -14.17 -2.46 15.37
CA THR A 146 -14.24 -2.36 13.89
C THR A 146 -12.93 -1.91 13.26
N ALA A 147 -12.05 -1.30 14.04
CA ALA A 147 -10.71 -0.96 13.60
C ALA A 147 -9.91 -2.24 13.38
N PHE A 148 -9.13 -2.27 12.30
CA PHE A 148 -8.08 -3.26 12.16
C PHE A 148 -7.13 -3.09 13.36
N HIS A 149 -7.10 -4.07 14.26
CA HIS A 149 -6.25 -4.08 15.47
C HIS A 149 -4.75 -4.22 15.13
N ILE A 150 -4.29 -3.49 14.11
CA ILE A 150 -2.90 -3.24 13.81
C ILE A 150 -2.43 -2.20 14.83
N LEU A 151 -1.37 -2.53 15.57
CA LEU A 151 -0.89 -1.94 16.83
C LEU A 151 -0.46 -0.45 16.77
N SER A 152 -1.16 0.44 16.08
CA SER A 152 -0.97 1.87 16.33
C SER A 152 -1.43 2.19 17.75
N GLU A 153 -0.48 2.33 18.68
CA GLU A 153 -0.72 2.75 20.06
C GLU A 153 -1.37 4.14 20.18
N ASN A 154 -1.38 4.90 19.09
CA ASN A 154 -1.88 6.28 19.07
C ASN A 154 -3.41 6.41 19.11
N GLY A 155 -4.14 5.28 19.13
CA GLY A 155 -5.60 5.24 19.22
C GLY A 155 -6.33 5.78 17.98
N ILE A 156 -7.65 5.60 17.98
CA ILE A 156 -8.54 6.03 16.89
C ILE A 156 -8.69 7.56 16.93
N THR A 157 -8.59 8.21 15.76
CA THR A 157 -8.85 9.64 15.62
C THR A 157 -10.33 9.93 15.72
N GLU A 158 -10.72 11.00 16.41
CA GLU A 158 -12.15 11.33 16.61
C GLU A 158 -12.77 11.96 15.36
N LYS A 159 -11.97 12.75 14.63
CA LYS A 159 -12.37 13.47 13.44
C LYS A 159 -11.47 13.11 12.27
N LEU A 160 -12.06 13.06 11.09
CA LEU A 160 -11.42 12.82 9.81
C LEU A 160 -11.34 14.17 9.07
N PRO A 161 -10.22 14.91 9.17
CA PRO A 161 -10.02 16.13 8.39
C PRO A 161 -9.78 15.75 6.93
N SER A 162 -10.59 16.30 6.03
CA SER A 162 -10.61 15.92 4.63
C SER A 162 -10.67 17.13 3.71
N MET A 163 -10.17 16.96 2.50
CA MET A 163 -10.35 17.93 1.41
C MET A 163 -10.39 17.23 0.05
N PRO A 164 -11.08 17.81 -0.95
CA PRO A 164 -11.10 17.24 -2.29
C PRO A 164 -9.70 17.15 -2.90
N LEU A 165 -9.39 16.04 -3.57
CA LEU A 165 -8.15 15.84 -4.33
C LEU A 165 -7.94 16.96 -5.37
N SER A 166 -9.02 17.50 -5.93
CA SER A 166 -8.94 18.63 -6.86
C SER A 166 -8.32 19.89 -6.24
N SER A 167 -8.45 20.08 -4.93
CA SER A 167 -7.95 21.26 -4.20
C SER A 167 -6.42 21.34 -4.19
N VAL A 168 -5.73 20.20 -4.30
CA VAL A 168 -4.26 20.16 -4.22
C VAL A 168 -3.56 20.49 -5.55
N TYR A 169 -4.34 20.73 -6.62
CA TYR A 169 -3.84 21.04 -7.97
C TYR A 169 -4.36 22.36 -8.57
N GLN A 170 -5.12 23.15 -7.80
CA GLN A 170 -5.59 24.45 -8.23
C GLN A 170 -4.42 25.45 -8.37
N LYS A 171 -4.61 26.50 -9.19
CA LYS A 171 -3.51 27.36 -9.67
C LYS A 171 -2.78 28.26 -8.64
N PRO A 172 -3.14 28.37 -7.35
CA PRO A 172 -2.20 28.84 -6.32
C PRO A 172 -1.41 27.70 -5.63
N HIS A 173 -1.84 26.44 -5.80
CA HIS A 173 -1.46 25.28 -4.99
C HIS A 173 -0.71 24.22 -5.78
N ARG A 174 -0.30 24.52 -7.02
CA ARG A 174 0.49 23.60 -7.86
C ARG A 174 1.77 23.22 -7.12
N TYR A 175 1.77 22.00 -6.57
CA TYR A 175 2.98 21.34 -6.11
C TYR A 175 3.96 21.22 -7.29
N PRO A 176 5.28 21.33 -7.03
CA PRO A 176 6.27 21.66 -8.04
C PRO A 176 6.17 20.72 -9.25
N GLN A 177 6.29 21.34 -10.43
CA GLN A 177 6.59 20.59 -11.65
C GLN A 177 7.86 19.79 -11.39
N PRO A 178 7.95 18.53 -11.86
CA PRO A 178 9.17 17.75 -11.73
C PRO A 178 10.35 18.58 -12.25
N HIS A 179 11.44 18.66 -11.48
CA HIS A 179 12.67 19.28 -11.96
C HIS A 179 13.07 18.58 -13.26
N GLN A 180 13.20 19.34 -14.35
CA GLN A 180 13.39 18.79 -15.71
C GLN A 180 14.61 17.87 -15.87
N ASN A 181 15.52 17.84 -14.88
CA ASN A 181 16.78 17.11 -14.90
C ASN A 181 16.89 15.98 -13.87
N GLU A 182 15.86 15.70 -13.05
CA GLU A 182 15.88 14.56 -12.13
C GLU A 182 14.82 13.52 -12.51
N PRO A 183 15.14 12.21 -12.51
CA PRO A 183 14.16 11.16 -12.71
C PRO A 183 13.09 11.21 -11.62
N SER A 184 12.00 11.93 -11.88
CA SER A 184 10.88 12.04 -10.95
C SER A 184 9.97 10.85 -11.13
N SER A 185 9.82 10.05 -10.07
CA SER A 185 8.69 9.11 -9.96
C SER A 185 7.38 9.91 -10.08
N PRO A 186 6.37 9.41 -10.80
CA PRO A 186 5.08 10.08 -10.88
C PRO A 186 4.43 10.19 -9.49
N TYR A 187 4.77 9.27 -8.58
CA TYR A 187 4.22 9.15 -7.23
C TYR A 187 4.91 10.04 -6.17
N GLY A 188 5.71 11.03 -6.58
CA GLY A 188 6.52 11.88 -5.69
C GLY A 188 7.93 11.34 -5.49
N ASP A 189 8.82 12.13 -4.89
CA ASP A 189 10.22 11.74 -4.66
C ASP A 189 10.32 10.39 -3.90
N PRO A 190 10.87 9.32 -4.52
CA PRO A 190 11.08 8.02 -3.87
C PRO A 190 11.96 8.06 -2.62
N THR A 191 12.70 9.15 -2.37
CA THR A 191 13.46 9.30 -1.13
C THR A 191 12.62 9.78 0.06
N GLU A 192 11.42 10.29 -0.19
CA GLU A 192 10.50 10.83 0.83
C GLU A 192 9.36 9.86 1.20
N TRP A 193 9.21 8.72 0.50
CA TRP A 193 8.29 7.65 0.87
C TRP A 193 8.94 6.27 0.92
N ASP A 194 8.33 5.34 1.66
CA ASP A 194 8.80 3.96 1.84
C ASP A 194 7.88 2.94 1.15
N VAL A 195 6.55 3.05 1.34
CA VAL A 195 5.56 2.12 0.78
C VAL A 195 4.36 2.86 0.19
N LEU A 196 3.90 2.44 -0.99
CA LEU A 196 2.60 2.83 -1.55
C LEU A 196 1.72 1.57 -1.59
N TRP A 197 0.82 1.46 -0.61
CA TRP A 197 -0.01 0.29 -0.40
C TRP A 197 -1.34 0.45 -1.14
N ILE A 198 -1.36 0.03 -2.41
CA ILE A 198 -2.47 0.32 -3.35
C ILE A 198 -3.30 -0.92 -3.70
N GLY A 199 -2.90 -2.08 -3.18
CA GLY A 199 -3.60 -3.34 -3.22
C GLY A 199 -3.62 -3.97 -1.84
N HIS A 200 -4.82 -4.04 -1.27
CA HIS A 200 -5.04 -4.47 0.10
C HIS A 200 -6.46 -5.00 0.24
N CYS A 201 -6.76 -5.66 1.35
CA CYS A 201 -8.10 -6.11 1.67
C CYS A 201 -8.79 -5.20 2.69
N GLY A 202 -8.07 -4.26 3.31
CA GLY A 202 -8.67 -3.23 4.17
C GLY A 202 -7.61 -2.27 4.70
N ALA A 203 -8.01 -1.06 5.07
CA ALA A 203 -7.13 -0.08 5.70
C ALA A 203 -7.87 0.74 6.76
N GLY A 204 -7.22 1.02 7.88
CA GLY A 204 -7.76 1.90 8.90
C GLY A 204 -7.57 3.37 8.52
N PHE A 205 -8.43 4.25 9.05
CA PHE A 205 -8.24 5.70 8.86
C PHE A 205 -6.96 6.19 9.56
N PRO A 206 -6.42 7.36 9.16
CA PRO A 206 -5.24 7.92 9.81
C PRO A 206 -5.39 8.05 11.32
N ARG A 207 -4.30 7.80 12.05
CA ARG A 207 -4.24 7.81 13.52
C ARG A 207 -3.58 9.12 13.98
N TYR A 208 -3.69 9.44 15.26
CA TYR A 208 -2.90 10.56 15.80
C TYR A 208 -1.41 10.28 15.65
N SER A 209 -0.60 11.33 15.56
CA SER A 209 0.86 11.21 15.65
C SER A 209 1.35 11.64 17.03
N THR A 210 2.38 10.97 17.57
CA THR A 210 3.06 11.41 18.81
C THR A 210 3.96 12.63 18.60
N THR A 211 4.14 13.04 17.35
CA THR A 211 5.04 14.14 16.95
C THR A 211 4.32 15.46 16.73
N SER A 212 2.99 15.45 16.59
CA SER A 212 2.17 16.61 16.28
C SER A 212 1.05 16.78 17.31
N ARG A 213 0.51 17.99 17.48
CA ARG A 213 -0.66 18.17 18.36
C ARG A 213 -1.87 17.51 17.71
N LYS A 214 -2.79 16.98 18.52
CA LYS A 214 -4.04 16.37 18.02
C LYS A 214 -4.90 17.32 17.16
N THR A 215 -4.74 18.63 17.35
CA THR A 215 -5.41 19.69 16.58
C THR A 215 -4.73 20.03 15.26
N ASP A 216 -3.47 19.65 15.08
CA ASP A 216 -2.70 19.96 13.88
C ASP A 216 -3.14 19.01 12.77
N VAL A 217 -3.55 19.57 11.62
CA VAL A 217 -3.82 18.80 10.41
C VAL A 217 -2.61 18.92 9.49
N THR A 218 -2.01 17.81 9.13
CA THR A 218 -0.84 17.69 8.26
C THR A 218 -1.09 16.59 7.23
N THR A 219 -0.11 16.31 6.38
CA THR A 219 -0.15 15.15 5.47
C THR A 219 -0.17 13.80 6.19
N SER A 220 0.12 13.75 7.49
CA SER A 220 0.05 12.50 8.27
C SER A 220 -1.37 12.09 8.63
N ASN A 221 -2.34 13.02 8.68
CA ASN A 221 -3.71 12.75 9.12
C ASN A 221 -4.82 13.28 8.20
N VAL A 222 -4.50 14.09 7.18
CA VAL A 222 -5.49 14.55 6.20
C VAL A 222 -5.90 13.42 5.25
N LEU A 223 -7.18 13.43 4.84
CA LEU A 223 -7.72 12.59 3.78
C LEU A 223 -7.94 13.41 2.52
N LEU A 224 -7.42 12.95 1.39
CA LEU A 224 -7.76 13.51 0.07
C LEU A 224 -8.93 12.74 -0.51
N THR A 225 -10.05 13.42 -0.78
CA THR A 225 -11.29 12.78 -1.24
C THR A 225 -11.49 12.92 -2.75
N LEU A 226 -11.97 11.85 -3.37
CA LEU A 226 -12.44 11.81 -4.75
C LEU A 226 -13.87 11.27 -4.75
N HIS A 227 -14.83 12.18 -4.87
CA HIS A 227 -16.24 11.83 -4.99
C HIS A 227 -16.60 11.43 -6.42
N ASN A 228 -17.68 10.66 -6.57
CA ASN A 228 -18.22 10.21 -7.85
C ASN A 228 -17.21 9.40 -8.69
N ASP A 229 -16.34 8.63 -8.03
CA ASP A 229 -15.44 7.68 -8.69
C ASP A 229 -16.24 6.47 -9.18
N LYS A 230 -16.49 6.42 -10.50
CA LYS A 230 -17.18 5.31 -11.17
C LYS A 230 -16.48 3.96 -11.07
N THR A 231 -15.27 3.90 -10.50
CA THR A 231 -14.55 2.64 -10.21
C THR A 231 -14.79 2.10 -8.81
N VAL A 232 -15.41 2.90 -7.94
CA VAL A 232 -15.73 2.51 -6.56
C VAL A 232 -17.19 2.00 -6.50
N PRO A 233 -17.45 0.81 -5.94
CA PRO A 233 -18.81 0.33 -5.69
C PRO A 233 -19.56 1.19 -4.66
N ILE A 234 -20.87 0.98 -4.54
CA ILE A 234 -21.64 1.52 -3.41
C ILE A 234 -21.26 0.88 -2.07
N GLY A 235 -21.60 1.56 -0.97
CA GLY A 235 -21.21 1.15 0.39
C GLY A 235 -21.52 -0.31 0.76
N LYS A 236 -22.65 -0.87 0.30
CA LYS A 236 -23.06 -2.27 0.57
C LYS A 236 -22.06 -3.33 0.07
N TYR A 237 -21.19 -2.97 -0.89
CA TYR A 237 -20.17 -3.84 -1.47
C TYR A 237 -18.75 -3.54 -0.96
N LEU A 238 -18.56 -2.52 -0.12
CA LEU A 238 -17.24 -2.20 0.44
C LEU A 238 -16.92 -3.13 1.60
N LYS A 239 -16.44 -4.33 1.27
CA LYS A 239 -15.96 -5.32 2.23
C LYS A 239 -14.92 -6.24 1.59
N ALA A 240 -13.96 -6.68 2.40
CA ALA A 240 -12.80 -7.44 1.98
C ALA A 240 -13.14 -8.85 1.50
N HIS A 241 -14.16 -9.45 2.11
CA HIS A 241 -14.58 -10.82 1.85
C HIS A 241 -16.08 -11.00 2.13
N PRO A 242 -16.77 -11.99 1.53
CA PRO A 242 -18.22 -12.17 1.67
C PRO A 242 -18.69 -12.32 3.12
N PHE A 243 -17.89 -13.01 3.93
CA PHE A 243 -18.16 -13.36 5.33
C PHE A 243 -17.72 -12.28 6.32
N GLN A 244 -17.23 -11.14 5.84
CA GLN A 244 -17.02 -9.98 6.70
C GLN A 244 -18.41 -9.50 7.12
N GLY A 245 -18.67 -9.47 8.43
CA GLY A 245 -19.96 -9.06 8.96
C GLY A 245 -20.27 -7.62 8.60
N ASP A 246 -19.34 -6.72 8.92
CA ASP A 246 -19.49 -5.29 8.70
C ASP A 246 -18.81 -4.82 7.41
N THR A 247 -19.36 -3.79 6.79
CA THR A 247 -18.69 -3.08 5.69
C THR A 247 -17.51 -2.27 6.23
N ASP A 248 -16.58 -1.94 5.34
CA ASP A 248 -15.45 -1.07 5.66
C ASP A 248 -15.96 0.25 6.29
N PRO A 249 -15.26 0.80 7.30
CA PRO A 249 -15.64 2.07 7.93
C PRO A 249 -15.81 3.23 6.92
N LEU A 250 -15.15 3.15 5.77
CA LEU A 250 -15.34 4.06 4.63
C LEU A 250 -16.80 4.17 4.17
N ALA A 251 -17.54 3.05 4.14
CA ALA A 251 -18.93 3.01 3.67
C ALA A 251 -19.86 3.88 4.52
N SER A 252 -19.56 4.01 5.81
CA SER A 252 -20.32 4.85 6.75
C SER A 252 -19.80 6.29 6.80
N ALA A 253 -18.50 6.50 6.60
CA ALA A 253 -17.88 7.83 6.69
C ALA A 253 -18.17 8.73 5.48
N TYR A 254 -18.34 8.15 4.29
CA TYR A 254 -18.46 8.90 3.03
C TYR A 254 -19.59 8.36 2.14
N PRO A 255 -20.17 9.20 1.27
CA PRO A 255 -21.14 8.75 0.27
C PRO A 255 -20.56 7.67 -0.65
N SER A 256 -21.43 6.82 -1.20
CA SER A 256 -21.11 5.87 -2.26
C SER A 256 -20.27 6.50 -3.38
N HIS A 257 -19.45 5.70 -4.05
CA HIS A 257 -18.52 6.15 -5.09
C HIS A 257 -17.48 7.17 -4.61
N THR A 258 -17.10 7.12 -3.32
CA THR A 258 -15.99 7.94 -2.81
C THR A 258 -14.73 7.10 -2.67
N ARG A 259 -13.64 7.57 -3.28
CA ARG A 259 -12.28 7.09 -3.00
C ARG A 259 -11.54 8.10 -2.13
N ILE A 260 -10.77 7.64 -1.17
CA ILE A 260 -9.90 8.47 -0.33
C ILE A 260 -8.45 8.05 -0.48
N TYR A 261 -7.54 9.00 -0.24
CA TYR A 261 -6.09 8.76 -0.24
C TYR A 261 -5.49 9.38 1.01
N HIS A 262 -4.66 8.64 1.72
CA HIS A 262 -4.15 9.09 3.01
C HIS A 262 -2.94 8.27 3.48
N ARG A 263 -2.42 8.65 4.65
CA ARG A 263 -1.38 7.94 5.37
C ARG A 263 -1.87 6.58 5.88
N GLY A 264 -1.09 5.52 5.67
CA GLY A 264 -1.39 4.17 6.16
C GLY A 264 -1.22 3.97 7.67
N SER A 265 -1.30 5.03 8.48
CA SER A 265 -1.06 4.97 9.94
C SER A 265 -2.15 4.19 10.69
N GLY A 266 -3.33 4.02 10.10
CA GLY A 266 -4.41 3.19 10.64
C GLY A 266 -4.16 1.68 10.54
N GLY A 267 -3.06 1.29 9.91
CA GLY A 267 -2.79 -0.07 9.50
C GLY A 267 -3.47 -0.41 8.17
N VAL A 268 -2.85 -1.33 7.43
CA VAL A 268 -3.35 -1.87 6.16
C VAL A 268 -3.17 -3.38 6.19
N LEU A 269 -4.11 -4.13 5.62
CA LEU A 269 -4.11 -5.59 5.59
C LEU A 269 -4.04 -6.14 4.17
N CYS A 270 -3.45 -7.32 4.02
CA CYS A 270 -3.15 -7.98 2.75
C CYS A 270 -2.10 -7.24 1.91
N THR A 271 -1.21 -7.97 1.23
CA THR A 271 -0.15 -7.40 0.38
C THR A 271 -0.31 -7.69 -1.10
N VAL A 272 -1.54 -7.95 -1.56
CA VAL A 272 -1.86 -8.23 -2.97
C VAL A 272 -1.25 -7.23 -3.96
N GLY A 273 -1.07 -5.97 -3.56
CA GLY A 273 -0.26 -5.02 -4.33
C GLY A 273 0.32 -3.88 -3.50
N TYR A 274 1.65 -3.75 -3.46
CA TYR A 274 2.30 -2.59 -2.85
C TYR A 274 3.54 -2.19 -3.62
N ALA A 275 3.78 -0.88 -3.76
CA ALA A 275 5.04 -0.38 -4.25
C ALA A 275 5.99 -0.04 -3.11
N VAL A 276 7.28 -0.19 -3.36
CA VAL A 276 8.35 0.13 -2.42
C VAL A 276 9.38 1.01 -3.12
N SER A 277 9.88 2.02 -2.41
CA SER A 277 11.04 2.79 -2.87
C SER A 277 12.33 2.05 -2.53
N GLN A 278 13.46 2.43 -3.13
CA GLN A 278 14.76 1.86 -2.73
C GLN A 278 15.01 2.03 -1.22
N ARG A 279 14.68 3.22 -0.69
CA ARG A 279 14.80 3.53 0.74
C ARG A 279 13.91 2.60 1.57
N GLY A 280 12.65 2.43 1.17
CA GLY A 280 11.70 1.53 1.81
C GLY A 280 12.21 0.10 1.82
N ALA A 281 12.68 -0.41 0.67
CA ALA A 281 13.16 -1.78 0.54
C ALA A 281 14.32 -2.09 1.49
N ARG A 282 15.28 -1.17 1.62
CA ARG A 282 16.40 -1.31 2.57
C ARG A 282 15.93 -1.34 4.02
N ARG A 283 14.93 -0.51 4.38
CA ARG A 283 14.39 -0.48 5.75
C ARG A 283 13.55 -1.71 6.07
N LEU A 284 12.78 -2.21 5.10
CA LEU A 284 12.01 -3.44 5.24
C LEU A 284 12.93 -4.66 5.34
N LEU A 285 14.00 -4.72 4.53
CA LEU A 285 15.06 -5.74 4.67
C LEU A 285 15.72 -5.71 6.05
N HIS A 286 16.05 -4.52 6.54
CA HIS A 286 16.61 -4.36 7.87
C HIS A 286 15.61 -4.78 8.97
N GLN A 287 14.33 -4.44 8.82
CA GLN A 287 13.30 -4.85 9.78
C GLN A 287 13.11 -6.37 9.74
N PHE A 288 12.62 -6.90 8.63
CA PHE A 288 12.11 -8.28 8.56
C PHE A 288 13.17 -9.32 8.19
N GLY A 289 14.38 -8.90 7.82
CA GLY A 289 15.49 -9.80 7.49
C GLY A 289 16.65 -9.77 8.49
N ILE A 290 16.71 -8.76 9.37
CA ILE A 290 17.83 -8.59 10.32
C ILE A 290 17.32 -8.40 11.74
N LYS A 291 16.47 -7.40 12.00
CA LYS A 291 15.96 -7.12 13.35
C LYS A 291 15.04 -8.22 13.86
N GLY A 292 14.05 -8.58 13.05
CA GLY A 292 13.14 -9.67 13.33
C GLY A 292 11.77 -9.52 12.67
N TRP A 293 11.08 -10.65 12.63
CA TRP A 293 9.77 -10.86 12.04
C TRP A 293 9.13 -12.02 12.81
N ASN A 294 7.83 -12.03 13.07
CA ASN A 294 7.21 -13.12 13.87
C ASN A 294 5.72 -13.36 13.59
N GLY A 295 5.25 -13.12 12.37
CA GLY A 295 3.83 -13.27 12.03
C GLY A 295 3.55 -13.30 10.54
N ILE A 296 2.28 -13.20 10.14
CA ILE A 296 1.91 -13.07 8.71
C ILE A 296 2.53 -11.79 8.16
N PHE A 297 3.24 -11.89 7.02
CA PHE A 297 4.01 -10.77 6.45
C PHE A 297 3.17 -9.51 6.26
N ASP A 298 1.94 -9.65 5.80
CA ASP A 298 1.02 -8.54 5.52
C ASP A 298 0.66 -7.79 6.79
N SER A 299 0.38 -8.51 7.87
CA SER A 299 0.09 -7.92 9.18
C SER A 299 1.33 -7.24 9.76
N GLU A 300 2.51 -7.83 9.57
CA GLU A 300 3.78 -7.27 10.01
C GLU A 300 4.13 -5.98 9.24
N LEU A 301 3.94 -5.97 7.92
CA LEU A 301 4.10 -4.76 7.12
C LEU A 301 3.08 -3.70 7.52
N GLY A 302 1.85 -4.10 7.86
CA GLY A 302 0.77 -3.23 8.31
C GLY A 302 1.14 -2.53 9.61
N ARG A 303 1.62 -3.30 10.59
CA ARG A 303 2.16 -2.80 11.86
C ARG A 303 3.35 -1.89 11.65
N TRP A 304 4.25 -2.27 10.75
CA TRP A 304 5.37 -1.42 10.38
C TRP A 304 4.87 -0.09 9.81
N CYS A 305 3.98 -0.08 8.83
CA CYS A 305 3.45 1.16 8.28
C CYS A 305 2.65 2.03 9.28
N ALA A 306 2.01 1.40 10.25
CA ALA A 306 1.26 2.07 11.32
C ALA A 306 2.15 2.69 12.40
N ALA A 307 3.34 2.13 12.64
CA ALA A 307 4.24 2.57 13.69
C ALA A 307 5.08 3.81 13.29
N GLU A 308 5.42 4.61 14.30
CA GLU A 308 6.36 5.73 14.16
C GLU A 308 7.80 5.25 14.37
N ASP A 309 8.77 5.98 13.81
CA ASP A 309 10.17 5.68 14.09
C ASP A 309 10.53 6.16 15.50
N GLU A 310 11.26 5.33 16.25
CA GLU A 310 11.77 5.68 17.57
C GLU A 310 12.56 7.00 17.48
N LYS A 311 12.16 7.98 18.29
CA LYS A 311 13.00 9.14 18.54
C LYS A 311 14.28 8.59 19.17
N THR A 312 15.40 8.65 18.45
CA THR A 312 16.72 8.42 19.07
C THR A 312 16.79 9.31 20.29
N LYS A 313 16.60 8.73 21.48
CA LYS A 313 16.90 9.41 22.73
C LYS A 313 18.38 9.72 22.62
N VAL A 314 18.72 11.00 22.41
CA VAL A 314 20.09 11.45 22.59
C VAL A 314 20.42 11.01 24.00
N ALA A 315 21.30 10.03 24.13
CA ALA A 315 21.73 9.53 25.42
C ALA A 315 22.27 10.75 26.17
N ASN A 316 21.52 11.22 27.16
CA ASN A 316 22.06 12.18 28.13
C ASN A 316 23.25 11.47 28.77
N GLY A 317 24.44 11.99 28.45
CA GLY A 317 25.69 11.31 28.66
C GLY A 317 25.87 10.82 30.08
N SER A 318 26.02 9.50 30.21
CA SER A 318 26.79 8.93 31.31
C SER A 318 28.21 9.52 31.22
N LYS A 319 28.58 10.31 32.21
CA LYS A 319 29.95 10.82 32.37
C LYS A 319 30.87 9.68 32.80
N THR A 320 31.44 8.95 31.86
CA THR A 320 32.69 8.19 32.10
C THR A 320 33.37 7.79 30.79
N ALA A 321 34.71 7.88 30.81
CA ALA A 321 35.71 7.29 29.89
C ALA A 321 36.20 8.10 28.67
N LYS A 322 37.25 8.89 28.94
CA LYS A 322 38.55 9.09 28.24
C LYS A 322 38.75 8.61 26.77
N THR A 323 39.15 9.60 25.95
CA THR A 323 40.16 9.61 24.85
C THR A 323 40.22 8.45 23.84
N GLN A 324 39.64 8.65 22.64
CA GLN A 324 40.15 8.14 21.35
C GLN A 324 39.85 9.13 20.20
N ALA A 325 40.68 9.05 19.15
CA ALA A 325 40.96 9.97 18.03
C ALA A 325 39.75 10.52 17.21
N PRO A 326 39.92 11.62 16.44
CA PRO A 326 38.81 12.28 15.76
C PRO A 326 38.41 11.51 14.49
N ILE A 327 37.48 10.57 14.62
CA ILE A 327 36.72 10.06 13.49
C ILE A 327 35.77 11.18 13.04
N LEU A 328 35.82 11.53 11.76
CA LEU A 328 34.92 12.46 11.07
C LEU A 328 33.50 12.33 11.60
N ARG A 329 33.09 13.26 12.48
CA ARG A 329 31.72 13.37 12.97
C ARG A 329 30.82 13.82 11.81
N ARG A 330 30.37 12.86 11.00
CA ARG A 330 29.15 13.05 10.21
C ARG A 330 28.07 13.46 11.21
N ARG A 331 27.49 14.65 11.03
CA ARG A 331 26.34 15.09 11.82
C ARG A 331 25.32 13.94 11.83
N PRO A 332 24.79 13.51 12.98
CA PRO A 332 23.74 12.51 13.00
C PRO A 332 22.58 13.06 12.17
N GLN A 333 22.34 12.48 11.00
CA GLN A 333 21.13 12.79 10.24
C GLN A 333 19.95 12.38 11.12
N LYS A 334 18.99 13.28 11.32
CA LYS A 334 17.73 12.95 11.99
C LYS A 334 17.17 11.69 11.32
N PRO A 335 16.68 10.70 12.10
CA PRO A 335 15.96 9.57 11.52
C PRO A 335 14.84 10.10 10.63
N ARG A 336 14.81 9.69 9.36
CA ARG A 336 13.75 10.07 8.43
C ARG A 336 12.50 9.25 8.73
N GLU A 337 11.37 9.93 8.90
CA GLU A 337 10.05 9.33 9.18
C GLU A 337 9.68 8.26 8.15
N ARG A 338 9.10 7.16 8.63
CA ARG A 338 8.48 6.08 7.85
C ARG A 338 7.23 6.53 7.13
N VAL A 339 7.23 6.59 5.80
CA VAL A 339 6.11 7.08 5.00
C VAL A 339 5.49 5.97 4.15
N CYS A 340 4.37 5.44 4.64
CA CYS A 340 3.44 4.58 3.91
C CYS A 340 2.14 5.33 3.55
N LEU A 341 1.73 5.23 2.29
CA LEU A 341 0.49 5.82 1.78
C LEU A 341 -0.45 4.73 1.25
N THR A 342 -1.75 4.97 1.29
CA THR A 342 -2.76 4.04 0.80
C THR A 342 -3.94 4.77 0.13
N SER A 343 -4.80 4.00 -0.53
CA SER A 343 -6.08 4.44 -1.08
C SER A 343 -7.22 3.55 -0.58
N GLN A 344 -8.35 4.10 -0.19
CA GLN A 344 -9.55 3.31 0.15
C GLN A 344 -10.74 3.68 -0.74
N PRO A 345 -11.46 2.71 -1.34
CA PRO A 345 -11.10 1.29 -1.43
C PRO A 345 -9.78 1.10 -2.20
N PRO A 346 -9.22 -0.12 -2.27
CA PRO A 346 -7.94 -0.35 -2.94
C PRO A 346 -8.06 -0.16 -4.46
N ILE A 347 -6.93 0.03 -5.15
CA ILE A 347 -6.85 0.10 -6.63
C ILE A 347 -6.69 -1.30 -7.22
N PHE A 348 -5.93 -2.15 -6.53
CA PHE A 348 -5.76 -3.56 -6.83
C PHE A 348 -6.46 -4.39 -5.76
N ALA A 349 -7.10 -5.47 -6.13
CA ALA A 349 -7.83 -6.30 -5.17
C ALA A 349 -7.46 -7.76 -5.30
N HIS A 350 -7.76 -8.52 -4.25
CA HIS A 350 -7.61 -9.96 -4.26
C HIS A 350 -8.64 -10.59 -5.18
N HIS A 351 -8.18 -11.45 -6.09
CA HIS A 351 -9.01 -12.33 -6.89
C HIS A 351 -9.10 -13.67 -6.20
N HIS A 352 -10.27 -13.99 -5.65
CA HIS A 352 -10.49 -15.24 -4.95
C HIS A 352 -10.86 -16.34 -5.96
N PRO A 353 -10.13 -17.48 -5.96
CA PRO A 353 -10.61 -18.67 -6.67
C PRO A 353 -11.85 -19.23 -5.98
N MET A 354 -12.52 -20.20 -6.61
CA MET A 354 -13.50 -21.02 -5.91
C MET A 354 -12.87 -21.63 -4.65
N ASP A 355 -13.64 -21.66 -3.58
CA ASP A 355 -13.24 -22.09 -2.23
C ASP A 355 -12.10 -21.26 -1.60
N GLY A 356 -11.67 -20.15 -2.21
CA GLY A 356 -10.72 -19.23 -1.60
C GLY A 356 -9.36 -19.86 -1.24
N GLU A 357 -8.96 -20.90 -1.97
CA GLU A 357 -7.71 -21.62 -1.72
C GLU A 357 -6.48 -20.71 -1.80
N SER A 358 -5.57 -20.88 -0.85
CA SER A 358 -4.32 -20.12 -0.73
C SER A 358 -3.17 -21.02 -0.28
N ASP A 359 -2.05 -20.97 -1.00
CA ASP A 359 -0.84 -21.76 -0.72
C ASP A 359 -0.01 -21.23 0.47
N ILE A 360 -0.29 -20.01 0.92
CA ILE A 360 0.47 -19.29 1.95
C ILE A 360 -0.27 -19.16 3.29
N GLY A 361 -1.57 -19.48 3.33
CA GLY A 361 -2.39 -19.46 4.54
C GLY A 361 -3.58 -18.52 4.40
N GLY A 362 -4.65 -18.99 3.78
CA GLY A 362 -5.90 -18.25 3.69
C GLY A 362 -6.66 -18.32 5.01
N LEU A 363 -6.63 -17.24 5.80
CA LEU A 363 -7.69 -16.99 6.77
C LEU A 363 -8.97 -16.72 5.97
N GLY A 364 -9.68 -17.79 5.58
CA GLY A 364 -10.89 -17.69 4.74
C GLY A 364 -11.03 -18.75 3.64
N GLY A 365 -10.07 -19.67 3.49
CA GLY A 365 -10.21 -20.81 2.59
C GLY A 365 -11.43 -21.66 2.96
N GLY A 366 -12.38 -21.76 2.06
CA GLY A 366 -13.57 -22.62 2.14
C GLY A 366 -14.91 -21.91 1.94
N TYR A 367 -14.94 -20.57 1.82
CA TYR A 367 -16.21 -19.82 1.82
C TYR A 367 -16.49 -18.98 0.56
N ALA A 368 -15.53 -18.85 -0.35
CA ALA A 368 -15.77 -18.22 -1.65
C ALA A 368 -16.50 -19.21 -2.57
N THR A 369 -17.81 -19.09 -2.70
CA THR A 369 -18.63 -20.02 -3.50
C THR A 369 -18.53 -19.79 -5.02
N LYS A 370 -17.79 -18.76 -5.44
CA LYS A 370 -17.55 -18.40 -6.84
C LYS A 370 -16.26 -17.61 -6.97
N TYR A 371 -15.71 -17.56 -8.18
CA TYR A 371 -14.67 -16.59 -8.52
C TYR A 371 -15.18 -15.18 -8.29
N GLU A 372 -14.42 -14.39 -7.52
CA GLU A 372 -14.76 -13.00 -7.29
C GLU A 372 -13.54 -12.13 -7.03
N THR A 373 -13.62 -10.88 -7.50
CA THR A 373 -12.68 -9.83 -7.14
C THR A 373 -13.44 -8.73 -6.41
N LYS A 374 -13.17 -8.54 -5.12
CA LYS A 374 -13.83 -7.51 -4.31
C LYS A 374 -13.42 -6.11 -4.76
N TYR A 375 -14.26 -5.12 -4.46
CA TYR A 375 -14.04 -3.69 -4.74
C TYR A 375 -14.00 -3.27 -6.22
N LEU A 376 -13.74 -4.17 -7.18
CA LEU A 376 -13.53 -3.80 -8.57
C LEU A 376 -14.80 -3.99 -9.40
N ARG A 377 -15.33 -2.90 -9.95
CA ARG A 377 -16.55 -2.94 -10.77
C ARG A 377 -16.33 -3.63 -12.11
N TYR A 378 -15.23 -3.36 -12.81
CA TYR A 378 -14.89 -4.04 -14.06
C TYR A 378 -13.54 -4.72 -13.94
N SER A 379 -13.50 -5.79 -13.15
CA SER A 379 -12.33 -6.66 -12.96
C SER A 379 -11.83 -7.18 -14.30
N VAL A 380 -10.51 -7.09 -14.52
CA VAL A 380 -9.85 -7.65 -15.70
C VAL A 380 -9.95 -9.16 -15.70
N ARG A 381 -9.65 -9.84 -14.58
CA ARG A 381 -9.69 -11.31 -14.53
C ARG A 381 -11.10 -11.86 -14.73
N MET A 382 -12.12 -11.23 -14.15
CA MET A 382 -13.52 -11.67 -14.30
C MET A 382 -14.11 -11.35 -15.68
N ASN A 383 -13.54 -10.40 -16.40
CA ASN A 383 -13.90 -10.08 -17.79
C ASN A 383 -12.91 -10.61 -18.82
N LEU A 384 -11.95 -11.45 -18.43
CA LEU A 384 -10.77 -11.75 -19.26
C LEU A 384 -11.15 -12.36 -20.61
N GLU A 385 -12.09 -13.31 -20.61
CA GLU A 385 -12.60 -13.94 -21.83
C GLU A 385 -13.25 -12.91 -22.78
N LYS A 386 -14.05 -11.99 -22.23
CA LYS A 386 -14.72 -10.92 -22.99
C LYS A 386 -13.70 -9.96 -23.60
N ILE A 387 -12.68 -9.58 -22.82
CA ILE A 387 -11.62 -8.67 -23.28
C ILE A 387 -10.81 -9.33 -24.41
N VAL A 388 -10.45 -10.61 -24.27
CA VAL A 388 -9.70 -11.35 -25.30
C VAL A 388 -10.51 -11.53 -26.59
N ARG A 389 -11.83 -11.65 -26.48
CA ARG A 389 -12.75 -11.72 -27.64
C ARG A 389 -13.12 -10.36 -28.23
N GLU A 390 -12.60 -9.27 -27.66
CA GLU A 390 -12.93 -7.90 -28.04
C GLU A 390 -14.45 -7.57 -27.91
N ASP A 391 -15.12 -8.21 -26.96
CA ASP A 391 -16.51 -7.90 -26.61
C ASP A 391 -16.62 -6.44 -26.15
N LYS A 392 -17.65 -5.73 -26.65
CA LYS A 392 -17.90 -4.33 -26.27
C LYS A 392 -18.52 -4.18 -24.88
N GLU A 393 -19.21 -5.21 -24.40
CA GLU A 393 -19.97 -5.19 -23.16
C GLU A 393 -19.27 -6.05 -22.10
N LEU A 394 -18.61 -5.34 -21.17
CA LEU A 394 -18.02 -5.92 -19.97
C LEU A 394 -19.09 -6.03 -18.88
N VAL A 395 -18.94 -7.05 -18.03
CA VAL A 395 -19.80 -7.25 -16.87
C VAL A 395 -19.32 -6.35 -15.74
N ASP A 396 -20.25 -5.58 -15.17
CA ASP A 396 -20.06 -4.92 -13.89
C ASP A 396 -20.28 -5.92 -12.75
N GLN A 397 -19.25 -6.19 -11.96
CA GLN A 397 -19.30 -7.12 -10.82
C GLN A 397 -20.12 -6.56 -9.66
N TRP A 398 -20.25 -5.23 -9.55
CA TRP A 398 -20.90 -4.55 -8.43
C TRP A 398 -21.80 -3.41 -8.93
N PRO A 399 -22.89 -3.74 -9.66
CA PRO A 399 -23.85 -2.75 -10.14
C PRO A 399 -24.57 -2.09 -8.95
N ASP A 400 -25.04 -0.86 -9.14
CA ASP A 400 -25.60 -0.07 -8.03
C ASP A 400 -27.02 -0.53 -7.63
N GLU A 401 -27.68 -1.27 -8.52
CA GLU A 401 -29.06 -1.78 -8.41
C GLU A 401 -29.25 -2.86 -7.34
#